data_AF-A0A5J4TWT9-F1
#
_entry.id   AF-A0A5J4TWT9-F1
#
_cell.length_a   1.000
_cell.length_b   1.000
_cell.length_c   1.000
_cell.angle_alpha   90.00
_cell.angle_beta   90.00
_cell.angle_gamma   90.00
#
_symmetry.space_group_name_H-M   'P 1'
#
loop_
_entity.id
_entity.type
_entity.pdbx_description
1 polymer ?
#
loop_
_entity_poly.entity_id
_entity_poly.type
_entity_poly.pdbx_seq_one_letter_code
_entity_poly.pdbx_strand_id
1 'polypeptide(L)'
;NGFWSLEAQFQNIHTYYATAIGIVRDSHNIAANTHPIYSPNDQHMAVIGNKKWTSDIRYKGVRASGNQGFDNNEIVRLEFDSEKEHSHSS
;
A
#
# COMPACT_ATOMS: atom_id res chain seq x y z
N ASN A 1 2.18 20.29 2.16
CA ASN A 1 3.18 19.87 3.17
C ASN A 1 2.45 19.61 4.46
N GLY A 2 2.70 18.44 5.04
CA GLY A 2 1.96 17.91 6.17
C GLY A 2 2.21 16.43 6.38
N PHE A 3 2.02 16.02 7.63
CA PHE A 3 2.08 14.64 8.08
C PHE A 3 0.65 14.09 8.19
N TRP A 4 0.41 12.93 7.59
CA TRP A 4 -0.87 12.27 7.57
C TRP A 4 -0.74 10.88 8.18
N SER A 5 -1.73 10.48 8.97
CA SER A 5 -1.83 9.14 9.54
C SER A 5 -3.22 8.57 9.27
N LEU A 6 -3.27 7.30 8.90
CA LEU A 6 -4.49 6.52 8.73
C LEU A 6 -4.35 5.23 9.52
N GLU A 7 -5.33 4.93 10.37
CA GLU A 7 -5.46 3.63 11.03
C GLU A 7 -6.65 2.88 10.44
N ALA A 8 -6.45 1.60 10.12
CA ALA A 8 -7.48 0.72 9.60
C ALA A 8 -7.37 -0.65 10.25
N GLN A 9 -8.53 -1.27 10.50
CA GLN A 9 -8.64 -2.67 10.90
C GLN A 9 -9.49 -3.41 9.87
N PHE A 10 -9.02 -4.58 9.46
CA PHE A 10 -9.72 -5.44 8.52
C PHE A 10 -10.26 -6.67 9.26
N GLN A 11 -11.54 -6.96 9.03
CA GLN A 11 -12.22 -8.14 9.55
C GLN A 11 -12.64 -9.03 8.39
N ASN A 12 -12.74 -10.34 8.63
CA ASN A 12 -13.16 -11.32 7.64
C ASN A 12 -12.29 -11.33 6.37
N ILE A 13 -10.98 -11.13 6.50
CA ILE A 13 -10.00 -11.42 5.45
C ILE A 13 -10.07 -12.92 5.15
N HIS A 14 -10.56 -13.24 3.96
CA HIS A 14 -10.63 -14.62 3.48
C HIS A 14 -9.32 -15.00 2.80
N THR A 15 -8.93 -16.27 2.90
CA THR A 15 -7.70 -16.79 2.30
C THR A 15 -7.66 -16.70 0.77
N TYR A 16 -8.82 -16.63 0.12
CA TYR A 16 -8.94 -16.61 -1.34
C TYR A 16 -8.92 -15.21 -1.96
N TYR A 17 -9.06 -14.15 -1.15
CA TYR A 17 -9.10 -12.78 -1.65
C TYR A 17 -7.90 -11.99 -1.10
N ALA A 18 -7.15 -11.38 -2.02
CA ALA A 18 -6.11 -10.43 -1.63
C ALA A 18 -6.77 -9.18 -1.05
N THR A 19 -6.41 -8.83 0.19
CA THR A 19 -6.78 -7.55 0.80
C THR A 19 -5.52 -6.69 0.86
N ALA A 20 -5.63 -5.43 0.43
CA ALA A 20 -4.50 -4.51 0.42
C ALA A 20 -4.94 -3.13 0.89
N ILE A 21 -4.02 -2.39 1.47
CA ILE A 21 -4.17 -0.98 1.84
C ILE A 21 -2.95 -0.21 1.34
N GLY A 22 -3.14 1.05 0.98
CA GLY A 22 -2.07 1.84 0.42
C GLY A 22 -2.50 3.23 -0.02
N ILE A 23 -1.59 3.91 -0.71
CA ILE A 23 -1.75 5.27 -1.23
C ILE A 23 -1.66 5.20 -2.76
N VAL A 24 -2.50 5.99 -3.43
CA VAL A 24 -2.50 6.17 -4.89
C VAL A 24 -2.31 7.64 -5.22
N ARG A 25 -1.63 7.96 -6.32
CA ARG A 25 -1.55 9.34 -6.82
C ARG A 25 -2.94 9.81 -7.26
N ASP A 26 -3.30 11.02 -6.87
CA ASP A 26 -4.58 11.65 -7.26
C ASP A 26 -4.81 11.66 -8.77
N SER A 27 -3.74 11.83 -9.56
CA SER A 27 -3.80 11.83 -11.02
C SER A 27 -4.04 10.46 -11.66
N HIS A 28 -4.11 9.37 -10.88
CA HIS A 28 -4.22 8.00 -11.39
C HIS A 28 -5.59 7.41 -11.10
N ASN A 29 -6.33 7.09 -12.17
CA ASN A 29 -7.65 6.47 -12.04
C ASN A 29 -7.53 4.96 -11.79
N ILE A 30 -8.16 4.49 -10.71
CA ILE A 30 -8.27 3.06 -10.42
C ILE A 30 -9.48 2.50 -11.17
N ALA A 31 -9.23 1.73 -12.23
CA ALA A 31 -10.29 1.05 -12.97
C ALA A 31 -10.79 -0.21 -12.24
N ALA A 32 -12.06 -0.53 -12.42
CA ALA A 32 -12.65 -1.77 -11.90
C ALA A 32 -11.92 -3.01 -12.46
N ASN A 33 -11.87 -4.08 -11.66
CA ASN A 33 -11.22 -5.36 -12.01
C ASN A 33 -9.73 -5.26 -12.34
N THR A 34 -9.02 -4.27 -11.80
CA THR A 34 -7.56 -4.15 -11.95
C THR A 34 -6.82 -4.52 -10.67
N HIS A 35 -5.61 -5.07 -10.82
CA HIS A 35 -4.76 -5.43 -9.69
C HIS A 35 -3.80 -4.27 -9.36
N PRO A 36 -3.57 -3.92 -8.08
CA PRO A 36 -2.63 -2.85 -7.71
C PRO A 36 -1.16 -3.11 -8.10
N ILE A 37 -0.75 -4.35 -8.42
CA ILE A 37 0.66 -4.68 -8.73
C ILE A 37 0.93 -4.86 -10.22
N TYR A 38 -0.09 -4.68 -11.06
CA TYR A 38 0.08 -4.75 -12.52
C TYR A 38 0.16 -3.35 -13.10
N SER A 39 0.94 -3.21 -14.17
CA SER A 39 1.00 -1.96 -14.93
C SER A 39 -0.39 -1.58 -15.46
N PRO A 40 -0.80 -0.31 -15.36
CA PRO A 40 -0.02 0.86 -14.90
C PRO A 40 -0.05 1.11 -13.38
N ASN A 41 -0.90 0.41 -12.62
CA ASN A 41 -1.15 0.69 -11.20
C ASN A 41 0.13 0.61 -10.34
N ASP A 42 1.02 -0.32 -10.65
CA ASP A 42 2.28 -0.54 -9.92
C ASP A 42 3.24 0.65 -9.95
N GLN A 43 3.06 1.60 -10.88
CA GLN A 43 3.84 2.85 -10.98
C GLN A 43 3.23 4.00 -10.18
N HIS A 44 1.96 3.90 -9.82
CA HIS A 44 1.17 4.98 -9.25
C HIS A 44 0.63 4.68 -7.84
N MET A 45 0.86 3.47 -7.33
CA MET A 45 0.41 3.01 -6.02
C MET A 45 1.58 2.54 -5.16
N ALA A 46 1.45 2.74 -3.85
CA ALA A 46 2.26 2.09 -2.83
C ALA A 46 1.33 1.29 -1.92
N VAL A 47 1.44 -0.03 -1.92
CA VAL A 47 0.51 -0.93 -1.21
C VAL A 47 1.24 -1.95 -0.34
N ILE A 48 0.61 -2.32 0.77
CA ILE A 48 0.92 -3.50 1.57
C ILE A 48 -0.27 -4.45 1.53
N GLY A 49 0.01 -5.75 1.41
CA GLY A 49 -0.99 -6.80 1.37
C GLY A 49 -1.20 -7.50 2.71
N ASN A 50 -2.28 -8.27 2.78
CA ASN A 50 -2.46 -9.22 3.85
C ASN A 50 -1.47 -10.40 3.70
N LYS A 51 -1.06 -10.98 4.84
CA LYS A 51 -0.08 -12.08 4.96
C LYS A 51 -0.36 -13.29 4.07
N LYS A 52 -1.63 -13.54 3.70
CA LYS A 52 -2.01 -14.67 2.84
C LYS A 52 -1.71 -14.43 1.37
N TRP A 53 -1.69 -13.16 0.92
CA TRP A 53 -1.35 -12.80 -0.44
C TRP A 53 0.13 -12.42 -0.57
N THR A 54 0.56 -11.42 0.19
CA THR A 54 1.94 -10.97 0.22
C THR A 54 2.17 -10.19 1.49
N SER A 55 3.34 -10.40 2.11
CA SER A 55 3.81 -9.54 3.19
C SER A 55 4.70 -8.41 2.66
N ASP A 56 4.90 -8.30 1.35
CA ASP A 56 5.82 -7.34 0.75
C ASP A 56 5.14 -6.00 0.51
N ILE A 57 5.91 -4.91 0.64
CA ILE A 57 5.48 -3.58 0.18
C ILE A 57 5.75 -3.50 -1.33
N ARG A 58 4.77 -3.01 -2.09
CA ARG A 58 4.85 -2.83 -3.55
C ARG A 58 4.74 -1.36 -3.88
N TYR A 59 5.72 -0.81 -4.63
CA TYR A 59 5.71 0.60 -5.06
C TYR A 59 6.60 0.79 -6.28
N LYS A 60 6.22 1.64 -7.24
CA LYS A 60 7.04 1.98 -8.42
C LYS A 60 7.62 0.73 -9.14
N GLY A 61 6.82 -0.34 -9.25
CA GLY A 61 7.25 -1.65 -9.79
C GLY A 61 8.20 -2.47 -8.90
N VAL A 62 8.62 -1.94 -7.74
CA VAL A 62 9.52 -2.60 -6.78
C VAL A 62 8.75 -3.50 -5.82
N ARG A 63 9.37 -4.61 -5.44
CA ARG A 63 8.94 -5.53 -4.38
C ARG A 63 9.92 -5.44 -3.21
N ALA A 64 9.49 -4.83 -2.10
CA ALA A 64 10.28 -4.72 -0.88
C ALA A 64 9.86 -5.77 0.16
N SER A 65 10.67 -6.82 0.25
CA SER A 65 10.48 -7.95 1.17
C SER A 65 10.95 -7.65 2.59
N GLY A 66 10.59 -8.51 3.55
CA GLY A 66 11.01 -8.41 4.95
C GLY A 66 9.98 -7.71 5.86
N ASN A 67 8.87 -7.27 5.29
CA ASN A 67 7.73 -6.75 6.04
C ASN A 67 6.84 -7.91 6.51
N GLN A 68 6.03 -7.69 7.55
CA GLN A 68 5.15 -8.73 8.07
C GLN A 68 3.82 -8.84 7.30
N GLY A 69 3.38 -7.81 6.56
CA GLY A 69 1.99 -7.75 6.08
C GLY A 69 0.99 -7.65 7.24
N PHE A 70 -0.31 -7.70 6.95
CA PHE A 70 -1.37 -7.70 7.98
C PHE A 70 -2.30 -8.91 7.90
N ASP A 71 -3.02 -9.22 8.97
CA ASP A 71 -4.04 -10.27 9.03
C ASP A 71 -5.31 -9.79 9.77
N ASN A 72 -6.28 -10.69 9.92
CA ASN A 72 -7.55 -10.41 10.57
C ASN A 72 -7.38 -9.78 11.95
N ASN A 73 -8.16 -8.71 12.19
CA ASN A 73 -8.21 -7.96 13.43
C ASN A 73 -6.90 -7.25 13.82
N GLU A 74 -5.87 -7.28 12.97
CA GLU A 74 -4.68 -6.45 13.16
C GLU A 74 -4.99 -4.99 12.78
N ILE A 75 -4.53 -4.04 13.60
CA ILE A 75 -4.59 -2.61 13.27
C ILE A 75 -3.36 -2.28 12.43
N VAL A 76 -3.60 -1.71 11.25
CA VAL A 76 -2.56 -1.22 10.35
C VAL A 76 -2.56 0.30 10.40
N ARG A 77 -1.38 0.89 10.64
CA ARG A 77 -1.17 2.34 10.57
C ARG A 77 -0.32 2.69 9.36
N LEU A 78 -0.81 3.60 8.53
CA LEU A 78 -0.06 4.19 7.43
C LEU A 78 0.28 5.62 7.78
N GLU A 79 1.55 5.97 7.66
CA GLU A 79 2.05 7.31 7.88
C GLU A 79 2.61 7.84 6.56
N PHE A 80 2.21 9.06 6.20
CA PHE A 80 2.70 9.74 5.01
C PHE A 80 3.22 11.12 5.40
N ASP A 81 4.49 11.34 5.08
CA ASP A 81 5.18 12.60 5.29
C ASP A 81 5.52 13.23 3.93
N SER A 82 4.77 14.26 3.56
CA SER A 82 4.98 14.98 2.28
C SER A 82 6.20 15.91 2.28
N GLU A 83 6.86 16.12 3.43
CA GLU A 83 8.00 17.02 3.56
C GLU A 83 9.34 16.30 3.35
N LYS A 84 9.41 14.99 3.64
CA LYS A 84 10.61 14.16 3.40
C LYS A 84 11.01 14.03 1.92
N GLU A 85 10.12 14.31 0.98
CA GLU A 85 10.44 14.30 -0.46
C GLU A 85 11.36 15.46 -0.88
N HIS A 86 11.52 16.52 -0.06
CA HIS A 86 12.34 17.69 -0.39
C HIS A 86 13.81 17.64 0.09
N SER A 87 14.27 16.55 0.70
CA SER A 87 15.62 16.50 1.33
C SER A 87 16.69 15.77 0.51
N HIS A 88 16.65 15.82 -0.83
CA HIS A 88 17.76 15.35 -1.68
C HIS A 88 18.10 16.37 -2.79
N SER A 89 18.67 17.49 -2.36
CA SER A 89 19.58 18.29 -3.18
C SER A 89 20.62 18.94 -2.26
N SER A 90 21.75 18.26 -2.11
CA SER A 90 23.01 18.79 -1.57
C SER A 90 24.12 18.42 -2.55
#